data_AF-A0A6S6XJN4-F1
#
_entry.id   AF-A0A6S6XJN4-F1
#
_cell.length_a   1.000
_cell.length_b   1.000
_cell.length_c   1.000
_cell.angle_alpha   90.00
_cell.angle_beta   90.00
_cell.angle_gamma   90.00
#
_symmetry.space_group_name_H-M   'P 1'
#
loop_
_entity.id
_entity.type
_entity.pdbx_description
1 polymer ?
#
loop_
_entity_poly.entity_id
_entity_poly.type
_entity_poly.pdbx_seq_one_letter_code
_entity_poly.pdbx_strand_id
1 'polypeptide(L)'
;MAKYDILKSFYNSSRWRKFRVAIIAERDPVCVDCHRVIANSKEIELDHDPIELTPENVNDPNVSLNPDNVRIRCHDCHNRRHNRFVHKQEQGVFLIYGPPLSGKTTYVLKHMQRGDLVVDMDKLYSAISLLPEYDKPNELLRNVLGVRDLLIDNIKTRYGKWRSAWIVGTYPDKYQRERISDATGATIIYCEATREECMQRLEADEERRNRREEWTEYIDRWFERFIA
;
A
#
# COMPACT_ATOMS: atom_id res chain seq x y z
N MET A 1 9.23 2.84 -14.76
CA MET A 1 9.18 1.92 -15.93
C MET A 1 10.37 0.96 -15.91
N ALA A 2 11.62 1.44 -15.85
CA ALA A 2 12.83 0.60 -15.79
C ALA A 2 12.81 -0.59 -14.79
N LYS A 3 12.29 -0.39 -13.56
CA LYS A 3 12.19 -1.47 -12.55
C LYS A 3 11.30 -2.65 -12.96
N TYR A 4 10.25 -2.44 -13.75
CA TYR A 4 9.38 -3.52 -14.23
C TYR A 4 10.02 -4.28 -15.39
N ASP A 5 10.81 -3.57 -16.21
CA ASP A 5 11.49 -4.15 -17.37
C ASP A 5 12.60 -5.13 -16.96
N ILE A 6 13.29 -4.88 -15.83
CA ILE A 6 14.35 -5.77 -15.33
C ILE A 6 13.77 -7.14 -14.93
N LEU A 7 12.72 -7.18 -14.10
CA LEU A 7 12.07 -8.43 -13.69
C LEU A 7 11.44 -9.15 -14.88
N LYS A 8 10.79 -8.41 -15.78
CA LYS A 8 10.21 -8.97 -17.00
C LYS A 8 11.29 -9.56 -17.92
N SER A 9 12.45 -8.92 -18.02
CA SER A 9 13.60 -9.44 -18.78
C SER A 9 14.12 -10.73 -18.16
N PHE A 10 14.25 -10.80 -16.84
CA PHE A 10 14.66 -12.01 -16.13
C PHE A 10 13.70 -13.18 -16.37
N TYR A 11 12.39 -12.98 -16.19
CA TYR A 11 11.39 -14.04 -16.43
C TYR A 11 11.30 -14.46 -17.91
N ASN A 12 11.76 -13.63 -18.84
CA ASN A 12 11.89 -13.98 -20.26
C ASN A 12 13.26 -14.57 -20.63
N SER A 13 14.22 -14.56 -19.71
CA SER A 13 15.57 -15.06 -19.95
C SER A 13 15.59 -16.58 -20.16
N SER A 14 16.57 -17.04 -20.94
CA SER A 14 16.81 -18.48 -21.13
C SER A 14 17.18 -19.17 -19.82
N ARG A 15 17.87 -18.47 -18.91
CA ARG A 15 18.30 -18.98 -17.61
C ARG A 15 17.11 -19.31 -16.72
N TRP A 16 16.15 -18.38 -16.59
CA TRP A 16 14.91 -18.64 -15.85
C TRP A 16 14.10 -19.77 -16.47
N ARG A 17 13.93 -19.80 -17.80
CA ARG A 17 13.17 -20.86 -18.47
C ARG A 17 13.77 -22.25 -18.22
N LYS A 18 15.10 -22.39 -18.29
CA LYS A 18 15.80 -23.65 -17.98
C LYS A 18 15.61 -24.05 -16.51
N PHE A 19 15.81 -23.11 -15.60
CA PHE A 19 15.62 -23.33 -14.16
C PHE A 19 14.19 -23.78 -13.84
N ARG A 20 13.20 -23.09 -14.42
CA ARG A 20 11.79 -23.45 -14.27
C ARG A 20 11.48 -24.87 -14.73
N VAL A 21 11.98 -25.26 -15.90
CA VAL A 21 11.79 -26.62 -16.41
C VAL A 21 12.43 -27.65 -15.49
N ALA A 22 13.64 -27.38 -14.98
CA ALA A 22 14.33 -28.27 -14.06
C ALA A 22 13.56 -28.47 -12.74
N ILE A 23 13.09 -27.38 -12.11
CA ILE A 23 12.32 -27.44 -10.86
C ILE A 23 11.01 -28.22 -11.04
N ILE A 24 10.31 -28.02 -12.17
CA ILE A 24 9.06 -28.74 -12.47
C ILE A 24 9.32 -30.22 -12.76
N ALA A 25 10.46 -30.57 -13.34
CA ALA A 25 10.82 -31.97 -13.60
C ALA A 25 11.29 -32.70 -12.33
N GLU A 26 11.94 -31.98 -11.40
CA GLU A 26 12.44 -32.52 -10.14
C GLU A 26 11.34 -32.74 -9.10
N ARG A 27 10.27 -31.93 -9.15
CA ARG A 27 9.22 -31.88 -8.13
C ARG A 27 7.87 -32.27 -8.70
N ASP A 28 7.04 -32.91 -7.87
CA ASP A 28 5.65 -33.14 -8.25
C ASP A 28 4.92 -31.80 -8.46
N PRO A 29 4.01 -31.69 -9.44
CA PRO A 29 3.26 -30.47 -9.72
C PRO A 29 2.14 -30.27 -8.69
N VAL A 30 2.46 -30.32 -7.40
CA VAL A 30 1.52 -30.17 -6.30
C VAL A 30 1.66 -28.78 -5.69
N CYS A 31 0.56 -28.06 -5.60
CA CYS A 31 0.55 -26.75 -4.96
C CYS A 31 0.84 -26.87 -3.46
N VAL A 32 1.82 -26.12 -2.94
CA VAL A 32 2.17 -26.16 -1.52
C VAL A 32 1.10 -25.57 -0.58
N ASP A 33 0.12 -24.82 -1.09
CA ASP A 33 -0.98 -24.27 -0.26
C ASP A 33 -2.21 -25.19 -0.24
N CYS A 34 -2.75 -25.46 -1.43
CA CYS A 34 -4.02 -26.17 -1.56
C CYS A 34 -3.85 -27.68 -1.77
N HIS A 35 -2.60 -28.15 -1.88
CA HIS A 35 -2.24 -29.56 -2.10
C HIS A 35 -2.85 -30.22 -3.35
N ARG A 36 -3.44 -29.42 -4.26
CA ARG A 36 -3.98 -29.93 -5.52
C ARG A 36 -2.84 -30.29 -6.48
N VAL A 37 -3.00 -31.41 -7.18
CA VAL A 37 -2.17 -31.74 -8.35
C VAL A 37 -2.55 -30.81 -9.50
N ILE A 38 -1.58 -30.11 -10.04
CA ILE A 38 -1.74 -29.14 -11.13
C ILE A 38 -1.56 -29.89 -12.45
N ALA A 39 -2.67 -30.33 -13.05
CA ALA A 39 -2.64 -31.10 -14.30
C ALA A 39 -2.19 -30.27 -15.52
N ASN A 40 -2.49 -28.97 -15.52
CA ASN A 40 -2.15 -28.06 -16.60
C ASN A 40 -0.84 -27.34 -16.29
N SER A 41 0.22 -27.59 -17.08
CA SER A 41 1.53 -26.96 -16.88
C SER A 41 1.52 -25.43 -16.95
N LYS A 42 0.51 -24.83 -17.60
CA LYS A 42 0.31 -23.38 -17.64
C LYS A 42 -0.16 -22.79 -16.30
N GLU A 43 -0.74 -23.60 -15.43
CA GLU A 43 -1.19 -23.17 -14.09
C GLU A 43 -0.12 -23.32 -13.01
N ILE A 44 1.02 -23.93 -13.35
CA ILE A 44 2.14 -24.08 -12.42
C ILE A 44 2.84 -22.72 -12.29
N GLU A 45 2.83 -22.14 -11.11
CA GLU A 45 3.61 -20.94 -10.80
C GLU A 45 4.79 -21.31 -9.91
N LEU A 46 5.97 -20.79 -10.25
CA LEU A 46 7.14 -20.87 -9.38
C LEU A 46 7.24 -19.55 -8.63
N ASP A 47 6.87 -19.61 -7.36
CA ASP A 47 6.79 -18.46 -6.47
C ASP A 47 8.08 -18.30 -5.68
N HIS A 48 8.66 -17.10 -5.65
CA HIS A 48 9.86 -16.81 -4.85
C HIS A 48 9.49 -16.57 -3.39
N ASP A 49 9.79 -17.55 -2.53
CA ASP A 49 9.38 -17.63 -1.12
C ASP A 49 10.43 -18.45 -0.34
N PRO A 50 11.02 -17.92 0.76
CA PRO A 50 10.58 -16.76 1.54
C PRO A 50 11.04 -15.38 1.05
N ILE A 51 12.01 -15.30 0.15
CA ILE A 51 12.58 -14.03 -0.31
C ILE A 51 12.00 -13.67 -1.67
N GLU A 52 11.17 -12.65 -1.72
CA GLU A 52 10.57 -12.16 -2.96
C GLU A 52 11.63 -11.56 -3.91
N LEU A 53 11.45 -11.79 -5.21
CA LEU A 53 12.28 -11.19 -6.25
C LEU A 53 11.99 -9.70 -6.41
N THR A 54 13.02 -8.88 -6.24
CA THR A 54 13.02 -7.44 -6.47
C THR A 54 14.00 -7.06 -7.58
N PRO A 55 13.86 -5.89 -8.21
CA PRO A 55 14.84 -5.38 -9.16
C PRO A 55 16.27 -5.31 -8.60
N GLU A 56 16.40 -5.15 -7.28
CA GLU A 56 17.67 -5.05 -6.58
C GLU A 56 18.34 -6.42 -6.37
N ASN A 57 17.57 -7.51 -6.19
CA ASN A 57 18.10 -8.85 -5.92
C ASN A 57 18.03 -9.83 -7.12
N VAL A 58 17.34 -9.49 -8.21
CA VAL A 58 17.11 -10.39 -9.36
C VAL A 58 18.38 -10.91 -10.04
N ASN A 59 19.46 -10.13 -9.99
CA ASN A 59 20.74 -10.54 -10.56
C ASN A 59 21.56 -11.43 -9.64
N ASP A 60 21.17 -11.61 -8.37
CA ASP A 60 21.80 -12.54 -7.44
C ASP A 60 21.26 -13.97 -7.66
N PRO A 61 22.07 -14.91 -8.19
CA PRO A 61 21.65 -16.30 -8.40
C PRO A 61 21.21 -17.03 -7.14
N ASN A 62 21.75 -16.64 -5.97
CA ASN A 62 21.42 -17.27 -4.69
C ASN A 62 20.01 -16.88 -4.20
N VAL A 63 19.39 -15.91 -4.87
CA VAL A 63 17.99 -15.51 -4.65
C VAL A 63 17.13 -15.91 -5.85
N SER A 64 17.54 -15.53 -7.05
CA SER A 64 16.70 -15.61 -8.25
C SER A 64 16.58 -17.02 -8.83
N LEU A 65 17.60 -17.86 -8.62
CA LEU A 65 17.72 -19.21 -9.18
C LEU A 65 18.10 -20.24 -8.11
N ASN A 66 17.70 -19.96 -6.87
CA ASN A 66 17.88 -20.83 -5.75
C ASN A 66 16.65 -21.75 -5.61
N PRO A 67 16.80 -23.08 -5.74
CA PRO A 67 15.71 -24.04 -5.54
C PRO A 67 15.01 -23.90 -4.19
N ASP A 68 15.74 -23.52 -3.13
CA ASP A 68 15.19 -23.39 -1.78
C ASP A 68 14.35 -22.14 -1.60
N ASN A 69 14.52 -21.15 -2.47
CA ASN A 69 13.74 -19.92 -2.51
C ASN A 69 12.56 -19.99 -3.50
N VAL A 70 12.22 -21.18 -4.04
CA VAL A 70 11.04 -21.33 -4.91
C VAL A 70 10.07 -22.39 -4.42
N ARG A 71 8.77 -22.11 -4.56
CA ARG A 71 7.68 -23.02 -4.25
C ARG A 71 6.77 -23.21 -5.46
N ILE A 72 6.29 -24.44 -5.67
CA ILE A 72 5.27 -24.72 -6.69
C ILE A 72 3.91 -24.35 -6.12
N ARG A 73 3.21 -23.44 -6.79
CA ARG A 73 1.83 -23.05 -6.45
C ARG A 73 0.96 -23.14 -7.69
N CYS A 74 -0.33 -23.39 -7.51
CA CYS A 74 -1.28 -23.19 -8.60
C CYS A 74 -1.48 -21.69 -8.83
N HIS A 75 -1.87 -21.32 -10.05
CA HIS A 75 -2.13 -19.94 -10.44
C HIS A 75 -3.01 -19.19 -9.42
N ASP A 76 -4.10 -19.82 -8.95
CA ASP A 76 -5.02 -19.23 -7.98
C ASP A 76 -4.34 -18.92 -6.63
N CYS A 77 -3.57 -19.86 -6.09
CA CYS A 77 -2.92 -19.70 -4.78
C CYS A 77 -1.70 -18.76 -4.86
N HIS A 78 -0.92 -18.84 -5.93
CA HIS A 78 0.15 -17.88 -6.22
C HIS A 78 -0.42 -16.46 -6.29
N ASN A 79 -1.52 -16.29 -7.02
CA ASN A 79 -2.16 -15.01 -7.11
C ASN A 79 -2.79 -14.52 -5.80
N ARG A 80 -3.35 -15.41 -4.98
CA ARG A 80 -3.86 -15.06 -3.65
C ARG A 80 -2.74 -14.49 -2.78
N ARG A 81 -1.56 -15.14 -2.79
CA ARG A 81 -0.38 -14.68 -2.06
C ARG A 81 0.13 -13.33 -2.55
N HIS A 82 0.15 -13.12 -3.87
CA HIS A 82 0.52 -11.85 -4.49
C HIS A 82 -0.63 -10.82 -4.54
N ASN A 83 -1.72 -11.06 -3.81
CA ASN A 83 -2.93 -10.22 -3.82
C ASN A 83 -3.48 -9.90 -5.23
N ARG A 84 -3.22 -10.76 -6.23
CA ARG A 84 -3.77 -10.65 -7.59
C ARG A 84 -5.21 -11.19 -7.69
N PHE A 85 -5.64 -12.04 -6.74
CA PHE A 85 -6.95 -12.70 -6.71
C PHE A 85 -7.65 -12.65 -5.33
N VAL A 86 -7.49 -11.56 -4.58
CA VAL A 86 -8.44 -11.23 -3.51
C VAL A 86 -9.41 -10.24 -4.13
N HIS A 87 -10.71 -10.55 -4.06
CA HIS A 87 -11.88 -9.78 -4.53
C HIS A 87 -11.52 -8.50 -5.25
N LYS A 88 -11.93 -8.34 -6.52
CA LYS A 88 -11.93 -7.08 -7.27
C LYS A 88 -12.25 -5.91 -6.33
N GLN A 89 -11.24 -5.38 -5.63
CA GLN A 89 -11.39 -4.22 -4.77
C GLN A 89 -11.81 -3.19 -5.79
N GLU A 90 -12.97 -2.60 -5.58
CA GLU A 90 -13.52 -1.65 -6.54
C GLU A 90 -12.41 -0.66 -6.85
N GLN A 91 -11.92 -0.69 -8.10
CA GLN A 91 -10.94 0.29 -8.51
C GLN A 91 -11.67 1.62 -8.46
N GLY A 92 -11.11 2.56 -7.73
CA GLY A 92 -11.87 3.72 -7.32
C GLY A 92 -11.03 4.76 -6.63
N VAL A 93 -11.73 5.79 -6.17
CA VAL A 93 -11.15 6.81 -5.31
C VAL A 93 -11.73 6.58 -3.92
N PHE A 94 -10.89 6.67 -2.90
CA PHE A 94 -11.28 6.46 -1.52
C PHE A 94 -10.84 7.66 -0.69
N LEU A 95 -11.75 8.17 0.13
CA LEU A 95 -11.45 9.18 1.15
C LEU A 95 -11.41 8.51 2.51
N ILE A 96 -10.19 8.31 3.04
CA ILE A 96 -9.97 7.72 4.36
C ILE A 96 -9.88 8.84 5.38
N TYR A 97 -10.80 8.85 6.34
CA TYR A 97 -10.84 9.86 7.40
C TYR A 97 -11.01 9.26 8.79
N GLY A 98 -10.71 10.06 9.82
CA GLY A 98 -10.79 9.63 11.22
C GLY A 98 -9.77 10.34 12.11
N PRO A 99 -9.88 10.17 13.44
CA PRO A 99 -9.02 10.88 14.39
C PRO A 99 -7.55 10.53 14.20
N PRO A 100 -6.61 11.39 14.65
CA PRO A 100 -5.21 11.00 14.79
C PRO A 100 -5.09 9.65 15.51
N LEU A 101 -4.14 8.80 15.10
CA LEU A 101 -3.95 7.44 15.63
C LEU A 101 -5.11 6.45 15.42
N SER A 102 -6.10 6.74 14.56
CA SER A 102 -7.16 5.77 14.22
C SER A 102 -6.72 4.64 13.27
N GLY A 103 -5.46 4.63 12.82
CA GLY A 103 -4.92 3.58 11.94
C GLY A 103 -5.18 3.80 10.44
N LYS A 104 -5.52 5.02 10.00
CA LYS A 104 -5.76 5.37 8.59
C LYS A 104 -4.65 4.90 7.65
N THR A 105 -3.40 5.27 7.94
CA THR A 105 -2.25 4.90 7.10
C THR A 105 -2.06 3.39 7.08
N THR A 106 -2.25 2.70 8.21
CA THR A 106 -2.21 1.23 8.28
C THR A 106 -3.32 0.59 7.44
N TYR A 107 -4.53 1.16 7.45
CA TYR A 107 -5.64 0.71 6.61
C TYR A 107 -5.26 0.82 5.14
N VAL A 108 -4.75 1.97 4.70
CA VAL A 108 -4.33 2.18 3.31
C VAL A 108 -3.22 1.20 2.92
N LEU A 109 -2.19 1.03 3.75
CA LEU A 109 -1.09 0.10 3.46
C LEU A 109 -1.55 -1.36 3.30
N LYS A 110 -2.58 -1.79 4.06
CA LYS A 110 -3.14 -3.14 3.95
C LYS A 110 -3.99 -3.35 2.70
N HIS A 111 -4.58 -2.30 2.16
CA HIS A 111 -5.54 -2.38 1.05
C HIS A 111 -5.00 -1.86 -0.28
N MET A 112 -3.96 -1.02 -0.25
CA MET A 112 -3.38 -0.45 -1.47
C MET A 112 -2.65 -1.52 -2.27
N GLN A 113 -2.63 -1.33 -3.58
CA GLN A 113 -1.90 -2.17 -4.50
C GLN A 113 -0.82 -1.36 -5.23
N ARG A 114 0.15 -2.08 -5.80
CA ARG A 114 1.13 -1.45 -6.67
C ARG A 114 0.42 -0.72 -7.82
N GLY A 115 0.75 0.55 -7.99
CA GLY A 115 0.15 1.43 -9.00
C GLY A 115 -0.98 2.31 -8.48
N ASP A 116 -1.32 2.22 -7.20
CA ASP A 116 -2.25 3.16 -6.57
C ASP A 116 -1.57 4.49 -6.26
N LEU A 117 -2.35 5.56 -6.29
CA LEU A 117 -1.95 6.91 -5.87
C LEU A 117 -2.41 7.13 -4.42
N VAL A 118 -1.49 7.53 -3.54
CA VAL A 118 -1.83 7.87 -2.14
C VAL A 118 -1.50 9.33 -1.90
N VAL A 119 -2.49 10.09 -1.44
CA VAL A 119 -2.37 11.48 -1.02
C VAL A 119 -2.49 11.52 0.50
N ASP A 120 -1.34 11.43 1.17
CA ASP A 120 -1.22 11.48 2.63
C ASP A 120 -0.37 12.70 3.00
N MET A 121 -0.93 13.61 3.79
CA MET A 121 -0.27 14.85 4.17
C MET A 121 1.03 14.63 4.94
N ASP A 122 1.10 13.62 5.79
CA ASP A 122 2.27 13.35 6.63
C ASP A 122 3.41 12.82 5.77
N LYS A 123 3.07 11.94 4.82
CA LYS A 123 4.01 11.43 3.81
C LYS A 123 4.46 12.50 2.83
N LEU A 124 3.57 13.39 2.41
CA LEU A 124 3.93 14.54 1.56
C LEU A 124 4.89 15.49 2.28
N TYR A 125 4.63 15.77 3.57
CA TYR A 125 5.54 16.56 4.39
C TYR A 125 6.94 15.94 4.43
N SER A 126 7.04 14.67 4.86
CA SER A 126 8.32 13.98 4.96
C SER A 126 9.05 13.89 3.61
N ALA A 127 8.31 13.67 2.51
CA ALA A 127 8.89 13.62 1.18
C ALA A 127 9.47 14.97 0.70
N ILE A 128 8.84 16.08 1.08
CA ILE A 128 9.27 17.43 0.66
C ILE A 128 10.36 17.98 1.59
N SER A 129 10.28 17.69 2.89
CA SER A 129 11.20 18.24 3.90
C SER A 129 12.43 17.36 4.15
N LEU A 130 12.36 16.06 3.82
CA LEU A 130 13.31 15.02 4.25
C LEU A 130 13.43 14.88 5.78
N LEU A 131 12.50 15.47 6.54
CA LEU A 131 12.46 15.39 7.98
C LEU A 131 11.75 14.10 8.44
N PRO A 132 11.97 13.68 9.70
CA PRO A 132 11.24 12.57 10.30
C PRO A 132 9.72 12.75 10.18
N GLU A 133 8.98 11.65 10.25
CA GLU A 133 7.52 11.73 10.25
C GLU A 133 7.03 12.65 11.36
N TYR A 134 5.97 13.39 11.04
CA TYR A 134 5.31 14.36 11.93
C TYR A 134 6.11 15.64 12.22
N ASP A 135 7.38 15.74 11.84
CA ASP A 135 8.09 17.02 11.82
C ASP A 135 7.62 17.87 10.63
N LYS A 136 6.84 18.91 10.94
CA LYS A 136 6.06 19.69 9.97
C LYS A 136 6.33 21.18 10.14
N PRO A 137 7.45 21.68 9.62
CA PRO A 137 7.75 23.11 9.65
C PRO A 137 6.64 23.91 8.95
N ASN A 138 6.16 24.96 9.62
CA ASN A 138 5.05 25.79 9.15
C ASN A 138 5.40 26.53 7.85
N GLU A 139 6.69 26.81 7.64
CA GLU A 139 7.26 27.44 6.45
C GLU A 139 6.97 26.62 5.18
N LEU A 140 6.86 25.30 5.32
CA LEU A 140 6.61 24.39 4.20
C LEU A 140 5.11 24.15 3.94
N LEU A 141 4.22 24.60 4.84
CA LEU A 141 2.80 24.30 4.77
C LEU A 141 2.18 24.66 3.42
N ARG A 142 2.48 25.84 2.88
CA ARG A 142 1.94 26.28 1.58
C ARG A 142 2.41 25.42 0.42
N ASN A 143 3.67 24.98 0.45
CA ASN A 143 4.24 24.10 -0.58
C ASN A 143 3.58 22.72 -0.52
N VAL A 144 3.45 22.14 0.67
CA VAL A 144 2.82 20.82 0.86
C VAL A 144 1.36 20.85 0.46
N LEU A 145 0.62 21.89 0.84
CA LEU A 145 -0.78 22.07 0.42
C LEU A 145 -0.90 22.21 -1.09
N GLY A 146 0.00 22.93 -1.75
CA GLY A 146 0.04 23.05 -3.21
C GLY A 146 0.22 21.69 -3.90
N VAL A 147 1.14 20.85 -3.41
CA VAL A 147 1.34 19.49 -3.94
C VAL A 147 0.12 18.61 -3.68
N ARG A 148 -0.46 18.67 -2.48
CA ARG A 148 -1.70 17.95 -2.16
C ARG A 148 -2.81 18.33 -3.14
N ASP A 149 -3.05 19.62 -3.33
CA ASP A 149 -4.14 20.11 -4.16
C ASP A 149 -3.94 19.73 -5.63
N LEU A 150 -2.70 19.79 -6.13
CA LEU A 150 -2.35 19.27 -7.45
C LEU A 150 -2.67 17.78 -7.60
N LEU A 151 -2.30 16.95 -6.61
CA LEU A 151 -2.60 15.52 -6.66
C LEU A 151 -4.09 15.24 -6.59
N ILE A 152 -4.84 15.98 -5.77
CA ILE A 152 -6.30 15.89 -5.72
C ILE A 152 -6.91 16.29 -7.07
N ASP A 153 -6.43 17.36 -7.70
CA ASP A 153 -6.91 17.79 -9.02
C ASP A 153 -6.58 16.76 -10.11
N ASN A 154 -5.44 16.09 -10.04
CA ASN A 154 -5.12 14.95 -10.90
C ASN A 154 -6.09 13.78 -10.69
N ILE A 155 -6.53 13.53 -9.44
CA ILE A 155 -7.56 12.52 -9.14
C ILE A 155 -8.90 12.91 -9.76
N LYS A 156 -9.33 14.17 -9.58
CA LYS A 156 -10.58 14.71 -10.15
C LYS A 156 -10.61 14.58 -11.67
N THR A 157 -9.52 14.95 -12.32
CA THR A 157 -9.39 14.97 -13.78
C THR A 157 -8.95 13.62 -14.38
N ARG A 158 -8.78 12.58 -13.54
CA ARG A 158 -8.25 11.26 -13.94
C ARG A 158 -6.92 11.35 -14.69
N TYR A 159 -6.09 12.33 -14.34
CA TYR A 159 -4.77 12.51 -14.93
C TYR A 159 -3.81 11.42 -14.43
N GLY A 160 -3.13 10.75 -15.37
CA GLY A 160 -2.19 9.66 -15.10
C GLY A 160 -2.75 8.26 -15.43
N LYS A 161 -2.07 7.22 -14.96
CA LYS A 161 -2.45 5.81 -15.15
C LYS A 161 -2.39 5.03 -13.82
N TRP A 162 -2.86 5.67 -12.75
CA TRP A 162 -3.00 5.04 -11.45
C TRP A 162 -4.20 4.06 -11.46
N ARG A 163 -4.17 3.06 -10.59
CA ARG A 163 -5.22 2.02 -10.49
C ARG A 163 -6.36 2.48 -9.59
N SER A 164 -6.06 2.73 -8.33
CA SER A 164 -6.95 3.39 -7.37
C SER A 164 -6.28 4.64 -6.78
N ALA A 165 -7.06 5.52 -6.16
CA ALA A 165 -6.54 6.68 -5.46
C ALA A 165 -7.05 6.72 -4.01
N TRP A 166 -6.16 7.05 -3.08
CA TRP A 166 -6.42 7.09 -1.63
C TRP A 166 -6.13 8.49 -1.12
N ILE A 167 -7.16 9.22 -0.70
CA ILE A 167 -7.05 10.53 -0.07
C ILE A 167 -7.12 10.31 1.43
N VAL A 168 -6.03 10.60 2.15
CA VAL A 168 -5.90 10.31 3.58
C VAL A 168 -5.84 11.61 4.36
N GLY A 169 -6.68 11.75 5.38
CA GLY A 169 -6.63 12.91 6.25
C GLY A 169 -7.50 12.76 7.48
N THR A 170 -7.55 13.80 8.31
CA THR A 170 -8.38 13.80 9.51
C THR A 170 -9.84 14.13 9.21
N TYR A 171 -10.08 15.13 8.35
CA TYR A 171 -11.39 15.59 7.86
C TYR A 171 -12.55 15.46 8.87
N PRO A 172 -12.52 16.16 10.03
CA PRO A 172 -13.58 16.08 11.04
C PRO A 172 -14.92 16.68 10.56
N ASP A 173 -14.89 17.61 9.61
CA ASP A 173 -16.06 18.29 9.04
C ASP A 173 -16.72 17.45 7.94
N LYS A 174 -18.03 17.19 8.09
CA LYS A 174 -18.84 16.41 7.12
C LYS A 174 -18.93 17.04 5.74
N TYR A 175 -19.22 18.34 5.66
CA TYR A 175 -19.38 19.05 4.39
C TYR A 175 -18.07 19.07 3.61
N GLN A 176 -16.94 19.16 4.32
CA GLN A 176 -15.63 19.04 3.68
C GLN A 176 -15.44 17.66 3.04
N ARG A 177 -15.83 16.58 3.72
CA ARG A 177 -15.74 15.21 3.19
C ARG A 177 -16.65 15.01 1.98
N GLU A 178 -17.90 15.44 2.07
CA GLU A 178 -18.89 15.36 0.99
C GLU A 178 -18.40 16.12 -0.26
N ARG A 179 -17.91 17.35 -0.09
CA ARG A 179 -17.36 18.13 -1.21
C ARG A 179 -16.17 17.45 -1.90
N ILE A 180 -15.29 16.78 -1.14
CA ILE A 180 -14.18 16.01 -1.72
C ILE A 180 -14.71 14.78 -2.46
N SER A 181 -15.64 14.06 -1.83
CA SER A 181 -16.32 12.89 -2.43
C SER A 181 -16.96 13.26 -3.77
N ASP A 182 -17.80 14.30 -3.80
CA ASP A 182 -18.51 14.74 -4.99
C ASP A 182 -17.56 15.18 -6.10
N ALA A 183 -16.47 15.87 -5.74
CA ALA A 183 -15.51 16.36 -6.73
C ALA A 183 -14.64 15.24 -7.32
N THR A 184 -14.38 14.16 -6.58
CA THR A 184 -13.40 13.13 -6.96
C THR A 184 -14.04 11.77 -7.31
N GLY A 185 -15.32 11.60 -6.97
CA GLY A 185 -16.03 10.33 -6.95
C GLY A 185 -15.53 9.39 -5.84
N ALA A 186 -15.07 9.94 -4.72
CA ALA A 186 -14.45 9.13 -3.65
C ALA A 186 -15.48 8.45 -2.76
N THR A 187 -15.34 7.14 -2.55
CA THR A 187 -16.04 6.44 -1.47
C THR A 187 -15.44 6.85 -0.14
N ILE A 188 -16.29 7.37 0.75
CA ILE A 188 -15.89 7.81 2.09
C ILE A 188 -15.77 6.60 3.01
N ILE A 189 -14.61 6.45 3.66
CA ILE A 189 -14.33 5.38 4.62
C ILE A 189 -13.89 6.00 5.95
N TYR A 190 -14.65 5.71 7.00
CA TYR A 190 -14.33 6.13 8.36
C TYR A 190 -13.44 5.09 9.05
N CYS A 191 -12.24 5.49 9.44
CA CYS A 191 -11.43 4.75 10.40
C CYS A 191 -11.86 5.15 11.81
N GLU A 192 -12.84 4.40 12.32
CA GLU A 192 -13.38 4.54 13.66
C GLU A 192 -12.32 4.28 14.73
N ALA A 193 -12.26 5.20 15.70
CA ALA A 193 -11.55 5.01 16.95
C ALA A 193 -12.14 5.97 17.99
N THR A 194 -12.20 5.54 19.24
CA THR A 194 -12.62 6.42 20.34
C THR A 194 -11.49 7.34 20.77
N ARG A 195 -11.84 8.40 21.53
CA ARG A 195 -10.85 9.29 22.12
C ARG A 195 -9.89 8.52 23.02
N GLU A 196 -10.42 7.64 23.84
CA GLU A 196 -9.67 6.80 24.78
C GLU A 196 -8.70 5.88 24.03
N GLU A 197 -9.13 5.25 22.94
CA GLU A 197 -8.26 4.41 22.11
C GLU A 197 -7.12 5.22 21.46
N CYS A 198 -7.41 6.43 20.97
CA CYS A 198 -6.40 7.33 20.42
C CYS A 198 -5.36 7.73 21.48
N MET A 199 -5.80 8.02 22.71
CA MET A 199 -4.90 8.36 23.81
C MET A 199 -4.04 7.17 24.25
N GLN A 200 -4.64 5.98 24.39
CA GLN A 200 -3.88 4.76 24.71
C GLN A 200 -2.82 4.44 23.66
N ARG A 201 -3.15 4.60 22.37
CA ARG A 201 -2.19 4.42 21.28
C ARG A 201 -1.06 5.46 21.34
N LEU A 202 -1.36 6.71 21.73
CA LEU A 202 -0.36 7.77 21.89
C LEU A 202 0.57 7.50 23.08
N GLU A 203 0.05 6.92 24.17
CA GLU A 203 0.84 6.51 25.33
C GLU A 203 1.78 5.35 25.02
N ALA A 204 1.39 4.44 24.12
CA ALA A 204 2.22 3.34 23.66
C ALA A 204 3.24 3.75 22.58
N ASP A 205 3.13 4.96 22.04
CA ASP A 205 3.97 5.45 20.94
C ASP A 205 5.28 6.07 21.46
N GLU A 206 6.40 5.39 21.20
CA GLU A 206 7.73 5.85 21.61
C GLU A 206 8.24 7.02 20.74
N GLU A 207 7.91 7.06 19.44
CA GLU A 207 8.35 8.11 18.52
C GLU A 207 7.73 9.46 18.87
N ARG A 208 6.49 9.45 19.35
CA ARG A 208 5.75 10.65 19.76
C ARG A 208 5.91 10.99 21.24
N ARG A 209 6.76 10.30 21.98
CA ARG A 209 6.92 10.48 23.45
C ARG A 209 7.16 11.93 23.85
N ASN A 210 8.00 12.66 23.12
CA ASN A 210 8.35 14.05 23.42
C ASN A 210 7.31 15.07 22.91
N ARG A 211 6.26 14.62 22.23
CA ARG A 211 5.21 15.46 21.62
C ARG A 211 3.81 15.05 22.07
N ARG A 212 3.70 14.32 23.18
CA ARG A 212 2.41 13.81 23.68
C ARG A 212 1.42 14.94 23.91
N GLU A 213 1.82 16.03 24.55
CA GLU A 213 0.93 17.17 24.81
C GLU A 213 0.35 17.75 23.52
N GLU A 214 1.19 18.00 22.52
CA GLU A 214 0.78 18.49 21.21
C GLU A 214 -0.22 17.53 20.51
N TRP A 215 0.05 16.23 20.56
CA TRP A 215 -0.81 15.23 19.93
C TRP A 215 -2.12 15.02 20.68
N THR A 216 -2.12 15.13 22.02
CA THR A 216 -3.34 15.17 22.83
C THR A 216 -4.25 16.30 22.38
N GLU A 217 -3.70 17.52 22.18
CA GLU A 217 -4.48 18.65 21.66
C GLU A 217 -5.06 18.37 20.25
N TYR A 218 -4.30 17.70 19.38
CA TYR A 218 -4.80 17.33 18.05
C TYR A 218 -5.91 16.30 18.10
N ILE A 219 -5.83 15.32 19.01
CA ILE A 219 -6.88 14.32 19.21
C ILE A 219 -8.14 15.02 19.74
N ASP A 220 -8.00 15.82 20.80
CA ASP A 220 -9.12 16.52 21.45
C ASP A 220 -9.84 17.45 20.49
N ARG A 221 -9.08 18.30 19.80
CA ARG A 221 -9.60 19.21 18.78
C ARG A 221 -10.30 18.47 17.64
N TRP A 222 -9.88 17.25 17.31
CA TRP A 222 -10.56 16.45 16.29
C TRP A 222 -11.95 16.04 16.75
N PHE A 223 -12.07 15.48 17.96
CA PHE A 223 -13.35 15.04 18.52
C PHE A 223 -14.30 16.22 18.80
N GLU A 224 -13.80 17.38 19.22
CA GLU A 224 -14.59 18.60 19.38
C GLU A 224 -15.21 19.10 18.07
N ARG A 225 -14.47 18.97 16.96
CA ARG A 225 -14.88 19.43 15.64
C ARG A 225 -15.60 18.36 14.83
N PHE A 226 -15.67 17.14 15.33
CA PHE A 226 -16.19 16.02 14.56
C PHE A 226 -17.70 16.16 14.40
N ILE A 227 -18.12 16.28 13.14
CA ILE A 227 -19.51 16.27 12.74
C ILE A 227 -19.69 15.00 11.91
N ALA A 228 -20.61 14.13 12.31
CA ALA A 228 -20.86 12.83 11.65
C ALA A 228 -21.47 12.99 10.25
#